data_AF-A0AAD2G8H4-F1
#
_entry.id   AF-A0AAD2G8H4-F1
#
_cell.length_a   1.000
_cell.length_b   1.000
_cell.length_c   1.000
_cell.angle_alpha   90.00
_cell.angle_beta   90.00
_cell.angle_gamma   90.00
#
_symmetry.space_group_name_H-M   'P 1'
#
loop_
_entity.id
_entity.type
_entity.pdbx_description
1 polymer ?
#
loop_
_entity_poly.entity_id
_entity_poly.type
_entity_poly.pdbx_seq_one_letter_code
_entity_poly.pdbx_strand_id
1 'polypeptide(L)'
;MGKVAKCCQLSFAVIFLGSGGYLIWHFLGRPESGTQLRDSLNNIDFGDFTNVWDNLTNDAFDDLLKSDADPSVGDNTTYEWENDKNGLSLEVYNALDDTWQGEYEIAMGDWENGTPDSLTLTSTKVTVDRACTPVDGVMKVCSGNYGETGWLGINELIILNRRTIKNSVAKMNEFYLLNADADKRRYVMCHEIGHGFGLPHTDEQFDNRDLGDCLDYTNTPRNNLLPGEVNYNKLQVLYGTVGGGGRKLRAKEVEPTDILGFSPELLAEYNKAKRELENISRTHSRRRRHLNEHVGDGHEIYSRKLDDEHTLQVQVHYV
;
A
#
# COMPACT_ATOMS: atom_id res chain seq x y z
N MET A 1 36.83 -26.08 22.68
CA MET A 1 36.84 -24.59 22.65
C MET A 1 36.41 -24.09 21.26
N GLY A 2 35.20 -24.42 20.79
CA GLY A 2 34.82 -24.24 19.37
C GLY A 2 33.41 -23.70 19.10
N LYS A 3 32.68 -23.23 20.12
CA LYS A 3 31.31 -22.72 19.96
C LYS A 3 31.20 -21.19 19.99
N VAL A 4 32.24 -20.48 20.45
CA VAL A 4 32.21 -19.01 20.59
C VAL A 4 32.63 -18.29 19.28
N ALA A 5 33.43 -18.94 18.42
CA ALA A 5 33.93 -18.33 17.18
C ALA A 5 32.90 -18.23 16.04
N LYS A 6 31.88 -19.11 16.00
CA LYS A 6 30.85 -19.09 14.93
C LYS A 6 29.82 -17.97 15.09
N CYS A 7 29.59 -17.49 16.32
CA CYS A 7 28.61 -16.43 16.57
C CYS A 7 29.15 -15.07 16.12
N CYS A 8 30.47 -14.82 16.24
CA CYS A 8 31.07 -13.56 15.80
C CYS A 8 31.15 -13.40 14.27
N GLN A 9 31.27 -14.50 13.49
CA GLN A 9 31.33 -14.40 12.03
C GLN A 9 29.95 -14.16 11.38
N LEU A 10 28.87 -14.66 11.99
CA LEU A 10 27.51 -14.42 11.50
C LEU A 10 27.08 -12.95 11.71
N SER A 11 27.48 -12.35 12.83
CA SER A 11 27.14 -10.96 13.16
C SER A 11 27.82 -9.95 12.23
N PHE A 12 29.02 -10.23 11.72
CA PHE A 12 29.69 -9.33 10.77
C PHE A 12 29.09 -9.40 9.35
N ALA A 13 28.59 -10.55 8.91
CA ALA A 13 27.98 -10.69 7.58
C ALA A 13 26.65 -9.94 7.45
N VAL A 14 25.82 -9.95 8.50
CA VAL A 14 24.52 -9.24 8.51
C VAL A 14 24.70 -7.72 8.50
N ILE A 15 25.74 -7.22 9.18
CA ILE A 15 26.06 -5.78 9.22
C ILE A 15 26.58 -5.29 7.85
N PHE A 16 27.39 -6.09 7.16
CA PHE A 16 27.89 -5.75 5.81
C PHE A 16 26.84 -5.88 4.70
N LEU A 17 25.91 -6.84 4.79
CA LEU A 17 24.82 -6.98 3.82
C LEU A 17 23.76 -5.88 3.99
N GLY A 18 23.47 -5.47 5.22
CA GLY A 18 22.57 -4.34 5.50
C GLY A 18 23.14 -3.00 5.01
N SER A 19 24.45 -2.78 5.19
CA SER A 19 25.12 -1.56 4.72
C SER A 19 25.36 -1.55 3.21
N GLY A 20 25.67 -2.69 2.59
CA GLY A 20 25.81 -2.83 1.14
C GLY A 20 24.48 -2.62 0.40
N GLY A 21 23.40 -3.21 0.90
CA GLY A 21 22.04 -3.01 0.35
C GLY A 21 21.58 -1.55 0.47
N TYR A 22 21.85 -0.92 1.62
CA TYR A 22 21.57 0.49 1.85
C TYR A 22 22.37 1.42 0.92
N LEU A 23 23.65 1.12 0.67
CA LEU A 23 24.49 1.93 -0.22
C LEU A 23 24.09 1.78 -1.70
N ILE A 24 23.70 0.59 -2.13
CA ILE A 24 23.16 0.36 -3.48
C ILE A 24 21.84 1.12 -3.67
N TRP A 25 20.94 1.04 -2.69
CA TRP A 25 19.68 1.80 -2.69
C TRP A 25 19.91 3.32 -2.70
N HIS A 26 20.83 3.82 -1.88
CA HIS A 26 21.11 5.26 -1.71
C HIS A 26 21.90 5.88 -2.88
N PHE A 27 22.76 5.13 -3.58
CA PHE A 27 23.59 5.66 -4.68
C PHE A 27 23.14 5.28 -6.09
N LEU A 28 22.42 4.16 -6.27
CA LEU A 28 22.09 3.62 -7.61
C LEU A 28 20.59 3.59 -7.92
N GLY A 29 19.71 3.82 -6.93
CA GLY A 29 18.27 3.75 -7.12
C GLY A 29 17.73 2.31 -7.24
N ARG A 30 16.41 2.16 -7.22
CA ARG A 30 15.70 0.86 -7.23
C ARG A 30 15.95 0.09 -8.53
N PRO A 31 16.50 -1.14 -8.51
CA PRO A 31 16.70 -1.93 -9.72
C PRO A 31 15.39 -2.55 -10.18
N GLU A 32 15.12 -2.49 -11.49
CA GLU A 32 13.83 -2.89 -12.09
C GLU A 32 13.74 -4.41 -12.36
N SER A 33 14.80 -5.18 -12.09
CA SER A 33 14.80 -6.65 -12.22
C SER A 33 15.99 -7.30 -11.49
N GLY A 34 15.84 -8.58 -11.08
CA GLY A 34 16.90 -9.36 -10.44
C GLY A 34 18.16 -9.57 -11.32
N THR A 35 18.02 -9.46 -12.63
CA THR A 35 19.14 -9.47 -13.58
C THR A 35 19.98 -8.19 -13.51
N GLN A 36 19.36 -7.02 -13.34
CA GLN A 36 20.09 -5.75 -13.14
C GLN A 36 20.85 -5.74 -11.81
N LEU A 37 20.27 -6.32 -10.75
CA LEU A 37 20.95 -6.48 -9.46
C LEU A 37 22.20 -7.37 -9.61
N ARG A 38 22.10 -8.46 -10.36
CA ARG A 38 23.22 -9.38 -10.64
C ARG A 38 24.32 -8.71 -11.45
N ASP A 39 23.97 -7.93 -12.47
CA ASP A 39 24.92 -7.23 -13.33
C ASP A 39 25.60 -6.05 -12.62
N SER A 40 24.91 -5.35 -11.72
CA SER A 40 25.51 -4.31 -10.87
C SER A 40 26.44 -4.89 -9.79
N LEU A 41 26.15 -6.09 -9.27
CA LEU A 41 27.00 -6.77 -8.30
C LEU A 41 28.21 -7.47 -8.93
N ASN A 42 28.10 -7.94 -10.17
CA ASN A 42 29.22 -8.53 -10.94
C ASN A 42 30.33 -7.53 -11.28
N ASN A 43 30.04 -6.22 -11.23
CA ASN A 43 31.02 -5.15 -11.46
C ASN A 43 31.70 -4.64 -10.18
N ILE A 44 31.41 -5.23 -9.02
CA ILE A 44 32.08 -4.90 -7.77
C ILE A 44 33.00 -6.06 -7.41
N ASP A 45 34.31 -5.80 -7.40
CA ASP A 45 35.33 -6.79 -7.00
C ASP A 45 35.27 -7.03 -5.49
N PHE A 46 34.36 -7.89 -5.08
CA PHE A 46 34.31 -8.46 -3.73
C PHE A 46 35.04 -9.79 -3.75
N GLY A 47 36.35 -9.76 -3.52
CA GLY A 47 37.19 -10.95 -3.46
C GLY A 47 36.61 -12.08 -2.60
N ASP A 48 36.77 -13.30 -3.12
CA ASP A 48 36.56 -14.63 -2.51
C ASP A 48 35.37 -14.77 -1.53
N PHE A 49 34.15 -14.54 -2.03
CA PHE A 49 32.89 -14.94 -1.38
C PHE A 49 32.10 -16.00 -2.16
N THR A 50 32.71 -16.64 -3.17
CA THR A 50 32.06 -17.68 -4.00
C THR A 50 31.54 -18.84 -3.16
N ASN A 51 32.26 -19.20 -2.09
CA ASN A 51 31.90 -20.30 -1.19
C ASN A 51 30.71 -20.00 -0.25
N VAL A 52 30.32 -18.74 -0.08
CA VAL A 52 29.15 -18.34 0.72
C VAL A 52 27.88 -18.38 -0.14
N TRP A 53 28.01 -18.09 -1.44
CA TRP A 53 26.89 -18.07 -2.38
C TRP A 53 26.43 -19.46 -2.82
N ASP A 54 27.34 -20.41 -2.98
CA ASP A 54 26.97 -21.80 -3.33
C ASP A 54 26.23 -22.53 -2.19
N ASN A 55 26.22 -21.97 -0.98
CA ASN A 55 25.58 -22.54 0.22
C ASN A 55 24.25 -21.87 0.60
N LEU A 56 23.82 -20.84 -0.12
CA LEU A 56 22.48 -20.28 -0.01
C LEU A 56 21.60 -21.02 -1.01
N THR A 57 20.89 -22.06 -0.54
CA THR A 57 19.92 -22.78 -1.36
C THR A 57 18.88 -21.81 -1.91
N ASN A 58 18.37 -22.09 -3.12
CA ASN A 58 17.36 -21.27 -3.80
C ASN A 58 16.16 -20.91 -2.89
N ASP A 59 15.86 -21.76 -1.90
CA ASP A 59 14.79 -21.54 -0.91
C ASP A 59 15.06 -20.36 0.04
N ALA A 60 16.31 -20.06 0.40
CA ALA A 60 16.66 -18.92 1.25
C ALA A 60 16.58 -17.59 0.50
N PHE A 61 16.80 -17.64 -0.82
CA PHE A 61 16.61 -16.50 -1.71
C PHE A 61 15.14 -16.28 -2.05
N ASP A 62 14.40 -17.37 -2.23
CA ASP A 62 12.95 -17.36 -2.39
C ASP A 62 12.26 -16.89 -1.10
N ASP A 63 12.80 -17.18 0.09
CA ASP A 63 12.34 -16.62 1.38
C ASP A 63 12.72 -15.14 1.56
N LEU A 64 13.85 -14.69 1.01
CA LEU A 64 14.22 -13.28 0.99
C LEU A 64 13.32 -12.47 0.03
N LEU A 65 12.87 -13.08 -1.07
CA LEU A 65 11.89 -12.52 -1.99
C LEU A 65 10.44 -12.72 -1.53
N LYS A 66 10.15 -13.70 -0.67
CA LYS A 66 8.87 -13.83 0.06
C LYS A 66 8.77 -12.89 1.26
N SER A 67 9.85 -12.20 1.62
CA SER A 67 9.75 -11.04 2.50
C SER A 67 9.00 -9.86 1.84
N ASP A 68 8.65 -9.98 0.55
CA ASP A 68 7.66 -9.16 -0.16
C ASP A 68 6.21 -9.59 0.11
N ALA A 69 5.94 -10.30 1.21
CA ALA A 69 4.58 -10.33 1.74
C ALA A 69 4.17 -8.88 2.00
N ASP A 70 3.05 -8.45 1.40
CA ASP A 70 2.36 -7.24 1.84
C ASP A 70 2.29 -7.31 3.37
N PRO A 71 2.77 -6.32 4.12
CA PRO A 71 2.69 -6.38 5.57
C PRO A 71 1.24 -6.54 6.06
N SER A 72 0.25 -6.30 5.18
CA SER A 72 -1.15 -6.69 5.32
C SER A 72 -1.33 -8.18 5.63
N VAL A 73 -1.40 -8.49 6.93
CA VAL A 73 -2.07 -9.69 7.41
C VAL A 73 -3.56 -9.37 7.50
N GLY A 74 -4.23 -9.35 6.35
CA GLY A 74 -5.64 -8.95 6.22
C GLY A 74 -6.16 -8.99 4.79
N ASP A 75 -7.40 -8.54 4.58
CA ASP A 75 -7.93 -8.35 3.22
C ASP A 75 -7.29 -7.11 2.58
N ASN A 76 -6.49 -7.35 1.54
CA ASN A 76 -5.80 -6.30 0.79
C ASN A 76 -6.64 -5.69 -0.36
N THR A 77 -7.96 -5.83 -0.32
CA THR A 77 -8.85 -5.29 -1.34
C THR A 77 -8.85 -3.76 -1.30
N THR A 78 -8.36 -3.15 -2.38
CA THR A 78 -8.40 -1.70 -2.58
C THR A 78 -9.56 -1.27 -3.47
N TYR A 79 -10.11 -0.11 -3.15
CA TYR A 79 -11.05 0.65 -3.96
C TYR A 79 -10.38 1.95 -4.41
N GLU A 80 -10.81 2.53 -5.53
CA GLU A 80 -10.22 3.77 -6.03
C GLU A 80 -11.30 4.78 -6.41
N TRP A 81 -11.10 6.04 -6.05
CA TRP A 81 -11.83 7.15 -6.66
C TRP A 81 -11.47 7.25 -8.15
N GLU A 82 -12.37 7.79 -8.97
CA GLU A 82 -12.04 8.07 -10.38
C GLU A 82 -10.88 9.06 -10.46
N ASN A 83 -9.84 8.70 -11.22
CA ASN A 83 -8.59 9.47 -11.32
C ASN A 83 -7.87 9.21 -12.64
N ASP A 84 -6.92 10.09 -12.98
CA ASP A 84 -6.07 10.01 -14.19
C ASP A 84 -4.62 9.59 -13.89
N LYS A 85 -4.36 9.08 -12.68
CA LYS A 85 -3.03 8.72 -12.14
C LYS A 85 -2.06 9.90 -12.01
N ASN A 86 -2.55 11.13 -11.79
CA ASN A 86 -1.76 12.34 -11.53
C ASN A 86 -1.96 12.89 -10.11
N GLY A 87 -2.07 11.99 -9.14
CA GLY A 87 -2.60 12.27 -7.80
C GLY A 87 -4.13 12.27 -7.78
N LEU A 88 -4.70 12.20 -6.58
CA LEU A 88 -6.13 12.33 -6.33
C LEU A 88 -6.45 13.72 -5.81
N SER A 89 -7.25 14.48 -6.55
CA SER A 89 -7.92 15.67 -6.02
C SER A 89 -9.28 15.27 -5.45
N LEU A 90 -9.49 15.44 -4.15
CA LEU A 90 -10.72 15.03 -3.48
C LEU A 90 -11.28 16.14 -2.59
N GLU A 91 -12.59 16.36 -2.68
CA GLU A 91 -13.31 17.21 -1.74
C GLU A 91 -13.69 16.41 -0.50
N VAL A 92 -13.41 16.98 0.68
CA VAL A 92 -13.70 16.39 1.98
C VAL A 92 -14.63 17.31 2.76
N TYR A 93 -15.80 16.81 3.11
CA TYR A 93 -16.75 17.53 3.96
C TYR A 93 -16.50 17.24 5.42
N ASN A 94 -16.04 18.26 6.14
CA ASN A 94 -15.93 18.24 7.60
C ASN A 94 -17.31 18.56 8.20
N ALA A 95 -18.06 17.52 8.54
CA ALA A 95 -19.35 17.58 9.22
C ALA A 95 -19.25 17.21 10.71
N LEU A 96 -18.03 17.23 11.26
CA LEU A 96 -17.75 17.02 12.67
C LEU A 96 -18.21 18.22 13.50
N ASP A 97 -18.47 18.01 14.80
CA ASP A 97 -18.62 19.13 15.73
C ASP A 97 -17.27 19.75 16.13
N ASP A 98 -17.33 20.85 16.87
CA ASP A 98 -16.15 21.64 17.23
C ASP A 98 -15.14 20.91 18.13
N THR A 99 -15.53 19.78 18.74
CA THR A 99 -14.65 19.01 19.64
C THR A 99 -13.64 18.13 18.91
N TRP A 100 -13.83 17.91 17.61
CA TRP A 100 -13.00 17.01 16.79
C TRP A 100 -12.02 17.71 15.85
N GLN A 101 -11.99 19.05 15.86
CA GLN A 101 -11.28 19.81 14.82
C GLN A 101 -9.77 19.60 14.88
N GLY A 102 -9.20 19.45 16.08
CA GLY A 102 -7.76 19.21 16.24
C GLY A 102 -7.33 17.87 15.63
N GLU A 103 -8.05 16.79 15.92
CA GLU A 103 -7.76 15.46 15.38
C GLU A 103 -7.97 15.41 13.86
N TYR A 104 -9.02 16.06 13.37
CA TYR A 104 -9.31 16.14 11.94
C TYR A 104 -8.24 16.91 11.16
N GLU A 105 -7.86 18.10 11.62
CA GLU A 105 -6.84 18.93 10.95
C GLU A 105 -5.49 18.21 10.89
N ILE A 106 -5.10 17.52 11.97
CA ILE A 106 -3.88 16.72 12.01
C ILE A 106 -3.97 15.56 11.02
N ALA A 107 -5.04 14.75 11.06
CA ALA A 107 -5.18 13.61 10.17
C ALA A 107 -5.21 14.00 8.68
N MET A 108 -5.94 15.07 8.34
CA MET A 108 -5.98 15.60 6.97
C MET A 108 -4.60 16.07 6.51
N GLY A 109 -3.88 16.79 7.38
CA GLY A 109 -2.51 17.23 7.09
C GLY A 109 -1.52 16.08 6.95
N ASP A 110 -1.62 15.05 7.80
CA ASP A 110 -0.78 13.86 7.73
C ASP A 110 -0.99 13.14 6.37
N TRP A 111 -2.24 12.93 5.96
CA TRP A 111 -2.55 12.29 4.67
C TRP A 111 -2.14 13.12 3.46
N GLU A 112 -2.35 14.45 3.47
CA GLU A 112 -2.01 15.33 2.35
C GLU A 112 -0.50 15.49 2.15
N ASN A 113 0.30 15.47 3.23
CA ASN A 113 1.75 15.69 3.16
C ASN A 113 2.58 14.39 3.05
N GLY A 114 1.98 13.37 2.44
CA GLY A 114 2.62 12.07 2.23
C GLY A 114 3.84 12.09 1.31
N THR A 115 4.71 11.10 1.46
CA THR A 115 5.79 10.82 0.50
C THR A 115 5.72 9.35 0.11
N PRO A 116 5.40 9.01 -1.16
CA PRO A 116 5.13 9.89 -2.30
C PRO A 116 3.86 10.74 -2.18
N ASP A 117 3.93 11.99 -2.64
CA ASP A 117 2.78 12.91 -2.66
C ASP A 117 1.74 12.46 -3.70
N SER A 118 0.59 12.00 -3.23
CA SER A 118 -0.45 11.38 -4.07
C SER A 118 -1.82 12.03 -3.90
N LEU A 119 -1.98 13.00 -2.99
CA LEU A 119 -3.28 13.56 -2.61
C LEU A 119 -3.26 15.09 -2.69
N THR A 120 -4.38 15.67 -3.08
CA THR A 120 -4.66 17.10 -2.98
C THR A 120 -6.06 17.25 -2.42
N LEU A 121 -6.16 17.65 -1.15
CA LEU A 121 -7.41 17.56 -0.39
C LEU A 121 -8.03 18.95 -0.24
N THR A 122 -9.29 19.10 -0.65
CA THR A 122 -10.05 20.33 -0.41
C THR A 122 -11.03 20.09 0.72
N SER A 123 -10.69 20.58 1.92
CA SER A 123 -11.55 20.44 3.11
C SER A 123 -12.55 21.60 3.23
N THR A 124 -13.84 21.27 3.27
CA THR A 124 -14.94 22.23 3.44
C THR A 124 -15.69 21.94 4.74
N LYS A 125 -15.71 22.90 5.67
CA LYS A 125 -16.55 22.81 6.88
C LYS A 125 -18.02 22.99 6.50
N VAL A 126 -18.83 21.99 6.81
CA VAL A 126 -20.28 21.99 6.57
C VAL A 126 -21.05 21.94 7.90
N THR A 127 -22.38 22.05 7.84
CA THR A 127 -23.22 21.86 9.03
C THR A 127 -22.99 20.48 9.63
N VAL A 128 -22.88 20.42 10.97
CA VAL A 128 -22.72 19.16 11.71
C VAL A 128 -23.81 18.17 11.32
N ASP A 129 -23.41 16.98 10.86
CA ASP A 129 -24.33 15.92 10.43
C ASP A 129 -24.04 14.62 11.18
N ARG A 130 -24.78 14.39 12.27
CA ARG A 130 -24.66 13.18 13.10
C ARG A 130 -25.17 11.91 12.43
N ALA A 131 -25.98 12.02 11.37
CA ALA A 131 -26.41 10.86 10.60
C ALA A 131 -25.37 10.46 9.54
N CYS A 132 -24.42 11.35 9.27
CA CYS A 132 -23.39 11.23 8.24
C CYS A 132 -23.97 10.79 6.88
N THR A 133 -24.90 11.60 6.37
CA THR A 133 -25.59 11.31 5.10
C THR A 133 -24.59 11.37 3.94
N PRO A 134 -24.47 10.32 3.11
CA PRO A 134 -23.54 10.26 1.99
C PRO A 134 -23.78 11.36 0.95
N VAL A 135 -22.70 11.81 0.31
CA VAL A 135 -22.72 12.79 -0.79
C VAL A 135 -21.84 12.27 -1.93
N ASP A 136 -22.42 12.10 -3.11
CA ASP A 136 -21.69 11.63 -4.29
C ASP A 136 -20.48 12.54 -4.63
N GLY A 137 -19.34 11.92 -4.93
CA GLY A 137 -18.08 12.60 -5.26
C GLY A 137 -17.29 13.13 -4.07
N VAL A 138 -17.76 12.92 -2.84
CA VAL A 138 -17.21 13.53 -1.63
C VAL A 138 -16.90 12.47 -0.57
N MET A 139 -15.78 12.64 0.13
CA MET A 139 -15.58 11.98 1.42
C MET A 139 -16.18 12.87 2.52
N LYS A 140 -17.13 12.36 3.29
CA LYS A 140 -17.72 13.09 4.40
C LYS A 140 -17.24 12.52 5.72
N VAL A 141 -16.71 13.37 6.60
CA VAL A 141 -16.23 12.98 7.93
C VAL A 141 -17.17 13.56 8.98
N CYS A 142 -17.72 12.70 9.85
CA CYS A 142 -18.74 13.06 10.82
C CYS A 142 -18.48 12.43 12.18
N SER A 143 -19.05 13.03 13.23
CA SER A 143 -19.09 12.45 14.57
C SER A 143 -20.54 12.35 15.04
N GLY A 144 -20.81 11.33 15.85
CA GLY A 144 -22.10 11.14 16.47
C GLY A 144 -22.08 9.96 17.43
N ASN A 145 -23.06 9.91 18.32
CA ASN A 145 -23.29 8.74 19.16
C ASN A 145 -24.11 7.71 18.36
N TYR A 146 -23.44 6.68 17.85
CA TYR A 146 -24.07 5.59 17.07
C TYR A 146 -24.47 4.41 17.94
N GLY A 147 -24.28 4.51 19.26
CA GLY A 147 -24.57 3.46 20.23
C GLY A 147 -23.46 2.41 20.37
N GLU A 148 -23.78 1.33 21.09
CA GLU A 148 -22.88 0.21 21.36
C GLU A 148 -22.80 -0.72 20.14
N THR A 149 -22.16 -0.24 19.08
CA THR A 149 -22.10 -0.91 17.79
C THR A 149 -20.99 -1.97 17.68
N GLY A 150 -20.05 -1.97 18.63
CA GLY A 150 -18.83 -2.77 18.56
C GLY A 150 -17.75 -2.19 17.65
N TRP A 151 -17.86 -0.93 17.24
CA TRP A 151 -16.82 -0.23 16.50
C TRP A 151 -16.60 1.19 17.03
N LEU A 152 -15.34 1.59 17.13
CA LEU A 152 -14.89 2.92 17.53
C LEU A 152 -15.05 3.92 16.37
N GLY A 153 -14.68 3.48 15.18
CA GLY A 153 -14.86 4.20 13.92
C GLY A 153 -15.31 3.23 12.82
N ILE A 154 -15.90 3.80 11.77
CA ILE A 154 -16.22 3.07 10.55
C ILE A 154 -16.15 3.99 9.34
N ASN A 155 -15.62 3.47 8.24
CA ASN A 155 -15.78 4.06 6.93
C ASN A 155 -16.73 3.21 6.09
N GLU A 156 -17.72 3.86 5.49
CA GLU A 156 -18.61 3.22 4.53
C GLU A 156 -18.37 3.78 3.14
N LEU A 157 -18.14 2.89 2.18
CA LEU A 157 -17.95 3.21 0.79
C LEU A 157 -19.18 2.78 -0.02
N ILE A 158 -19.66 3.66 -0.90
CA ILE A 158 -20.57 3.27 -1.97
C ILE A 158 -19.73 3.08 -3.23
N ILE A 159 -19.73 1.87 -3.77
CA ILE A 159 -18.87 1.45 -4.88
C ILE A 159 -19.69 1.22 -6.15
N LEU A 160 -19.23 1.81 -7.25
CA LEU A 160 -19.65 1.53 -8.62
C LEU A 160 -18.75 0.50 -9.28
N ASN A 161 -19.30 -0.28 -10.21
CA ASN A 161 -18.55 -1.15 -11.12
C ASN A 161 -17.51 -2.05 -10.38
N ARG A 162 -17.84 -2.47 -9.15
CA ARG A 162 -17.06 -3.32 -8.24
C ARG A 162 -15.79 -2.72 -7.63
N ARG A 163 -15.25 -1.60 -8.13
CA ARG A 163 -13.99 -1.02 -7.60
C ARG A 163 -13.95 0.50 -7.47
N THR A 164 -14.86 1.23 -8.12
CA THR A 164 -14.80 2.69 -8.17
C THR A 164 -15.59 3.31 -7.03
N ILE A 165 -14.98 4.14 -6.20
CA ILE A 165 -15.65 4.83 -5.11
C ILE A 165 -16.55 5.92 -5.68
N LYS A 166 -17.84 5.86 -5.33
CA LYS A 166 -18.86 6.88 -5.63
C LYS A 166 -18.89 7.95 -4.55
N ASN A 167 -18.88 7.51 -3.29
CA ASN A 167 -18.80 8.35 -2.10
C ASN A 167 -18.22 7.56 -0.92
N SER A 168 -17.76 8.28 0.10
CA SER A 168 -17.25 7.71 1.34
C SER A 168 -17.80 8.49 2.53
N VAL A 169 -18.14 7.79 3.61
CA VAL A 169 -18.50 8.40 4.91
C VAL A 169 -17.65 7.81 6.04
N ALA A 170 -16.83 8.64 6.69
CA ALA A 170 -16.06 8.28 7.87
C ALA A 170 -16.80 8.75 9.13
N LYS A 171 -17.14 7.81 10.02
CA LYS A 171 -17.99 8.03 11.20
C LYS A 171 -17.21 7.76 12.48
N MET A 172 -17.01 8.80 13.28
CA MET A 172 -16.42 8.69 14.63
C MET A 172 -17.51 8.38 15.66
N ASN A 173 -17.44 7.23 16.34
CA ASN A 173 -18.45 6.84 17.32
C ASN A 173 -18.23 7.46 18.69
N GLU A 174 -18.97 8.50 18.99
CA GLU A 174 -18.90 9.20 20.27
C GLU A 174 -19.39 8.35 21.44
N PHE A 175 -20.15 7.26 21.21
CA PHE A 175 -20.50 6.32 22.27
C PHE A 175 -19.24 5.81 22.98
N TYR A 176 -18.17 5.54 22.22
CA TYR A 176 -16.89 5.08 22.74
C TYR A 176 -15.83 6.18 22.83
N LEU A 177 -15.87 7.16 21.93
CA LEU A 177 -14.80 8.14 21.75
C LEU A 177 -15.02 9.49 22.44
N LEU A 178 -16.21 9.76 22.99
CA LEU A 178 -16.50 11.05 23.66
C LEU A 178 -15.54 11.32 24.82
N ASN A 179 -15.15 10.28 25.56
CA ASN A 179 -14.25 10.37 26.71
C ASN A 179 -12.92 9.61 26.49
N ALA A 180 -12.64 9.23 25.24
CA ALA A 180 -11.36 8.61 24.90
C ALA A 180 -10.23 9.64 24.98
N ASP A 181 -9.01 9.16 25.20
CA ASP A 181 -7.82 10.01 25.13
C ASP A 181 -7.54 10.49 23.68
N ALA A 182 -6.71 11.53 23.58
CA ALA A 182 -6.41 12.18 22.32
C ALA A 182 -5.69 11.27 21.32
N ASP A 183 -4.83 10.35 21.80
CA ASP A 183 -4.11 9.42 20.93
C ASP A 183 -5.11 8.46 20.27
N LYS A 184 -6.06 7.92 21.04
CA LYS A 184 -7.12 7.06 20.52
C LYS A 184 -8.04 7.79 19.53
N ARG A 185 -8.47 9.02 19.84
CA ARG A 185 -9.31 9.82 18.94
C ARG A 185 -8.60 10.13 17.62
N ARG A 186 -7.33 10.53 17.68
CA ARG A 186 -6.51 10.80 16.50
C ARG A 186 -6.29 9.55 15.65
N TYR A 187 -5.95 8.42 16.29
CA TYR A 187 -5.77 7.15 15.61
C TYR A 187 -6.99 6.78 14.78
N VAL A 188 -8.19 6.77 15.40
CA VAL A 188 -9.42 6.42 14.68
C VAL A 188 -9.71 7.41 13.54
N MET A 189 -9.50 8.72 13.76
CA MET A 189 -9.66 9.72 12.70
C MET A 189 -8.76 9.43 11.49
N CYS A 190 -7.48 9.14 11.72
CA CYS A 190 -6.53 8.79 10.68
C CYS A 190 -6.93 7.51 9.95
N HIS A 191 -7.30 6.48 10.71
CA HIS A 191 -7.70 5.16 10.22
C HIS A 191 -8.89 5.24 9.25
N GLU A 192 -9.99 5.83 9.70
CA GLU A 192 -11.21 5.87 8.89
C GLU A 192 -11.08 6.80 7.68
N ILE A 193 -10.29 7.87 7.76
CA ILE A 193 -9.98 8.71 6.59
C ILE A 193 -9.16 7.92 5.57
N GLY A 194 -8.20 7.09 6.03
CA GLY A 194 -7.42 6.20 5.17
C GLY A 194 -8.29 5.24 4.37
N HIS A 195 -9.27 4.61 5.01
CA HIS A 195 -10.28 3.80 4.31
C HIS A 195 -11.10 4.60 3.32
N GLY A 196 -11.36 5.88 3.59
CA GLY A 196 -12.04 6.77 2.67
C GLY A 196 -11.26 7.01 1.36
N PHE A 197 -9.93 6.88 1.39
CA PHE A 197 -9.10 6.85 0.18
C PHE A 197 -9.06 5.49 -0.51
N GLY A 198 -9.76 4.49 0.02
CA GLY A 198 -9.84 3.14 -0.53
C GLY A 198 -8.68 2.23 -0.14
N LEU A 199 -7.96 2.58 0.93
CA LEU A 199 -6.88 1.75 1.48
C LEU A 199 -7.46 0.66 2.41
N PRO A 200 -6.95 -0.58 2.34
CA PRO A 200 -7.25 -1.64 3.31
C PRO A 200 -6.41 -1.48 4.58
N HIS A 201 -6.63 -2.35 5.55
CA HIS A 201 -5.75 -2.47 6.72
C HIS A 201 -4.32 -2.87 6.31
N THR A 202 -3.34 -2.33 7.00
CA THR A 202 -1.94 -2.77 6.90
C THR A 202 -1.67 -4.00 7.75
N ASP A 203 -2.46 -4.27 8.78
CA ASP A 203 -2.47 -5.53 9.53
C ASP A 203 -3.74 -5.59 10.38
N GLU A 204 -4.33 -6.78 10.50
CA GLU A 204 -5.59 -7.00 11.22
C GLU A 204 -5.40 -7.74 12.56
N GLN A 205 -4.16 -7.85 13.06
CA GLN A 205 -3.84 -8.58 14.28
C GLN A 205 -3.47 -7.65 15.44
N PHE A 206 -4.47 -7.33 16.28
CA PHE A 206 -4.35 -6.42 17.41
C PHE A 206 -3.24 -6.69 18.45
N ASP A 207 -2.74 -7.92 18.53
CA ASP A 207 -1.79 -8.37 19.56
C ASP A 207 -0.35 -8.54 19.06
N ASN A 208 -0.10 -8.26 17.78
CA ASN A 208 1.24 -8.29 17.22
C ASN A 208 1.98 -6.95 17.48
N ARG A 209 3.18 -6.81 16.91
CA ARG A 209 3.97 -5.60 17.07
C ARG A 209 3.49 -4.55 16.08
N ASP A 210 3.10 -3.39 16.63
CA ASP A 210 2.73 -2.20 15.86
C ASP A 210 3.70 -1.92 14.69
N LEU A 211 3.12 -1.68 13.52
CA LEU A 211 3.83 -1.36 12.27
C LEU A 211 4.18 0.12 12.14
N GLY A 212 3.61 0.97 13.00
CA GLY A 212 3.86 2.41 13.03
C GLY A 212 2.98 3.20 12.05
N ASP A 213 1.85 2.64 11.63
CA ASP A 213 0.92 3.28 10.70
C ASP A 213 -0.54 3.20 11.14
N CYS A 214 -1.36 4.19 10.81
CA CYS A 214 -2.71 4.28 11.35
C CYS A 214 -3.71 3.31 10.72
N LEU A 215 -3.31 2.50 9.73
CA LEU A 215 -4.14 1.41 9.17
C LEU A 215 -3.78 0.03 9.75
N ASP A 216 -2.88 -0.02 10.73
CA ASP A 216 -2.53 -1.19 11.53
C ASP A 216 -3.46 -1.31 12.75
N TYR A 217 -4.07 -2.48 12.97
CA TYR A 217 -4.88 -2.75 14.15
C TYR A 217 -4.03 -2.81 15.42
N THR A 218 -4.38 -2.02 16.44
CA THR A 218 -3.51 -1.92 17.63
C THR A 218 -4.22 -1.66 18.95
N ASN A 219 -3.80 -2.38 19.99
CA ASN A 219 -4.19 -2.03 21.36
C ASN A 219 -3.42 -0.81 21.94
N THR A 220 -2.47 -0.24 21.19
CA THR A 220 -1.62 0.89 21.59
C THR A 220 -1.65 2.03 20.57
N PRO A 221 -2.79 2.75 20.43
CA PRO A 221 -2.98 3.80 19.42
C PRO A 221 -1.84 4.81 19.27
N ARG A 222 -1.17 5.15 20.38
CA ARG A 222 -0.05 6.11 20.43
C ARG A 222 1.12 5.76 19.49
N ASN A 223 1.30 4.49 19.15
CA ASN A 223 2.38 4.06 18.25
C ASN A 223 2.01 4.18 16.77
N ASN A 224 0.72 4.32 16.45
CA ASN A 224 0.15 4.21 15.10
C ASN A 224 -0.65 5.48 14.71
N LEU A 225 -0.23 6.66 15.17
CA LEU A 225 -1.04 7.89 15.06
C LEU A 225 -1.09 8.53 13.66
N LEU A 226 -0.26 8.08 12.72
CA LEU A 226 -0.04 8.71 11.43
C LEU A 226 0.00 7.65 10.31
N PRO A 227 -0.23 8.01 9.05
CA PRO A 227 -0.02 7.09 7.95
C PRO A 227 1.46 6.76 7.79
N GLY A 228 1.75 5.50 7.47
CA GLY A 228 3.09 5.00 7.24
C GLY A 228 3.48 5.01 5.76
N GLU A 229 4.76 4.71 5.51
CA GLU A 229 5.32 4.63 4.15
C GLU A 229 4.53 3.65 3.26
N VAL A 230 4.10 2.53 3.82
CA VAL A 230 3.28 1.53 3.11
C VAL A 230 1.95 2.10 2.64
N ASN A 231 1.32 2.99 3.40
CA ASN A 231 0.07 3.62 3.01
C ASN A 231 0.30 4.61 1.85
N TYR A 232 1.33 5.46 1.93
CA TYR A 232 1.67 6.40 0.85
C TYR A 232 2.07 5.68 -0.45
N ASN A 233 2.80 4.58 -0.35
CA ASN A 233 3.15 3.75 -1.50
C ASN A 233 1.89 3.14 -2.14
N LYS A 234 0.92 2.66 -1.35
CA LYS A 234 -0.37 2.19 -1.88
C LYS A 234 -1.16 3.33 -2.54
N LEU A 235 -1.16 4.53 -1.96
CA LEU A 235 -1.80 5.71 -2.59
C LEU A 235 -1.16 6.05 -3.93
N GLN A 236 0.16 5.98 -4.06
CA GLN A 236 0.83 6.18 -5.34
C GLN A 236 0.40 5.13 -6.38
N VAL A 237 0.21 3.88 -5.98
CA VAL A 237 -0.31 2.83 -6.90
C VAL A 237 -1.75 3.13 -7.34
N LEU A 238 -2.58 3.63 -6.42
CA LEU A 238 -3.98 3.97 -6.69
C LEU A 238 -4.17 5.26 -7.48
N TYR A 239 -3.33 6.27 -7.25
CA TYR A 239 -3.60 7.63 -7.73
C TYR A 239 -2.42 8.26 -8.47
N GLY A 240 -1.26 7.63 -8.50
CA GLY A 240 -0.03 8.26 -9.00
C GLY A 240 0.47 9.38 -8.08
N THR A 241 1.39 10.19 -8.58
CA THR A 241 1.99 11.30 -7.82
C THR A 241 1.47 12.63 -8.35
N VAL A 242 1.18 13.58 -7.45
CA VAL A 242 0.69 14.92 -7.80
C VAL A 242 1.67 15.62 -8.74
N GLY A 243 1.17 16.13 -9.87
CA GLY A 243 2.00 16.79 -10.88
C GLY A 243 2.94 15.86 -11.65
N GLY A 244 2.88 14.54 -11.41
CA GLY A 244 3.62 13.50 -12.14
C GLY A 244 3.04 13.14 -13.51
N GLY A 245 1.94 13.79 -13.89
CA GLY A 245 1.13 13.53 -15.08
C GLY A 245 1.96 13.43 -16.35
N GLY A 246 2.05 12.21 -16.89
CA GLY A 246 2.45 12.00 -18.27
C GLY A 246 3.91 11.66 -18.55
N ARG A 247 4.73 11.27 -17.57
CA ARG A 247 5.77 10.28 -17.90
C ARG A 247 5.10 8.92 -18.03
N LYS A 248 4.43 8.69 -19.17
CA LYS A 248 4.60 7.40 -19.80
C LYS A 248 6.11 7.23 -19.83
N LEU A 249 6.66 6.34 -19.00
CA LEU A 249 7.89 5.67 -19.34
C LEU A 249 7.56 4.94 -20.64
N ARG A 250 7.58 5.69 -21.75
CA ARG A 250 7.98 5.12 -23.01
C ARG A 250 9.40 4.75 -22.68
N ALA A 251 9.59 3.51 -22.21
CA ALA A 251 10.88 2.88 -22.23
C ALA A 251 11.44 3.28 -23.59
N LYS A 252 12.45 4.15 -23.57
CA LYS A 252 13.18 4.41 -24.79
C LYS A 252 13.73 3.02 -25.07
N GLU A 253 13.12 2.33 -26.02
CA GLU A 253 13.59 1.05 -26.49
C GLU A 253 14.99 1.38 -27.00
N VAL A 254 15.98 1.20 -26.13
CA VAL A 254 17.38 1.27 -26.51
C VAL A 254 17.54 0.00 -27.30
N GLU A 255 17.40 0.13 -28.62
CA GLU A 255 17.69 -0.96 -29.53
C GLU A 255 19.10 -1.45 -29.21
N PRO A 256 19.32 -2.75 -28.99
CA PRO A 256 20.62 -3.28 -28.56
C PRO A 256 21.78 -2.90 -29.50
N THR A 257 21.48 -2.46 -30.73
CA THR A 257 22.45 -1.94 -31.69
C THR A 257 23.13 -0.64 -31.27
N ASP A 258 22.52 0.13 -30.36
CA ASP A 258 23.07 1.41 -29.88
C ASP A 258 24.06 1.25 -28.72
N ILE A 259 24.21 0.02 -28.20
CA ILE A 259 25.19 -0.32 -27.16
C ILE A 259 26.43 -0.91 -27.84
N LEU A 260 27.50 -0.12 -27.92
CA LEU A 260 28.80 -0.55 -28.44
C LEU A 260 29.30 -1.77 -27.65
N GLY A 261 29.24 -2.98 -28.23
CA GLY A 261 29.88 -4.16 -27.65
C GLY A 261 29.19 -5.51 -27.81
N PHE A 262 27.99 -5.59 -28.40
CA PHE A 262 27.33 -6.89 -28.58
C PHE A 262 27.93 -7.69 -29.76
N SER A 263 28.46 -8.88 -29.47
CA SER A 263 28.77 -9.88 -30.49
C SER A 263 27.50 -10.25 -31.28
N PRO A 264 27.57 -10.52 -32.59
CA PRO A 264 26.42 -10.99 -33.39
C PRO A 264 25.67 -12.18 -32.78
N GLU A 265 26.38 -13.04 -32.03
CA GLU A 265 25.80 -14.20 -31.35
C GLU A 265 24.90 -13.80 -30.17
N LEU A 266 25.35 -12.85 -29.34
CA LEU A 266 24.56 -12.32 -28.22
C LEU A 266 23.30 -11.57 -28.71
N LEU A 267 23.41 -10.86 -29.84
CA LEU A 267 22.26 -10.18 -30.44
C LEU A 267 21.21 -11.19 -30.95
N ALA A 268 21.65 -12.33 -31.48
CA ALA A 268 20.74 -13.39 -31.92
C ALA A 268 20.02 -14.06 -30.73
N GLU A 269 20.74 -14.28 -29.63
CA GLU A 269 20.21 -14.87 -28.41
C GLU A 269 19.21 -13.94 -27.70
N TYR A 270 19.52 -12.65 -27.60
CA TYR A 270 18.61 -11.62 -27.10
C TYR A 270 17.30 -11.59 -27.90
N ASN A 271 17.39 -11.57 -29.23
CA ASN A 271 16.21 -11.54 -30.10
C ASN A 271 15.37 -12.82 -30.00
N LYS A 272 15.99 -13.97 -29.71
CA LYS A 272 15.28 -15.22 -29.44
C LYS A 272 14.50 -15.13 -28.13
N ALA A 273 15.13 -14.69 -27.05
CA ALA A 273 14.50 -14.51 -25.75
C ALA A 273 13.33 -13.51 -25.80
N LYS A 274 13.48 -12.39 -26.51
CA LYS A 274 12.41 -11.39 -26.72
C LYS A 274 11.16 -12.02 -27.35
N ARG A 275 11.33 -12.84 -28.39
CA ARG A 275 10.21 -13.55 -29.05
C ARG A 275 9.54 -14.58 -28.14
N GLU A 276 10.30 -15.28 -27.31
CA GLU A 276 9.76 -16.24 -26.35
C GLU A 276 8.91 -15.55 -25.28
N LEU A 277 9.39 -14.43 -24.73
CA LEU A 277 8.64 -13.62 -23.77
C LEU A 277 7.34 -13.04 -24.35
N GLU A 278 7.39 -12.53 -25.59
CA GLU A 278 6.19 -12.05 -26.28
C GLU A 278 5.15 -13.15 -26.48
N ASN A 279 5.59 -14.38 -26.77
CA ASN A 279 4.70 -15.52 -26.90
C ASN A 279 4.10 -15.93 -25.55
N ILE A 280 4.90 -15.98 -24.47
CA ILE A 280 4.44 -16.28 -23.11
C ILE A 280 3.38 -15.27 -22.64
N SER A 281 3.63 -13.98 -22.88
CA SER A 281 2.67 -12.91 -22.55
C SER A 281 1.33 -13.07 -23.29
N ARG A 282 1.37 -13.47 -24.56
CA ARG A 282 0.17 -13.76 -25.37
C ARG A 282 -0.58 -15.02 -24.89
N THR A 283 0.10 -16.03 -24.36
CA THR A 283 -0.56 -17.21 -23.77
C THR A 283 -1.16 -16.92 -22.40
N HIS A 284 -0.47 -16.15 -21.54
CA HIS A 284 -0.99 -15.76 -20.22
C HIS A 284 -2.24 -14.88 -20.33
N SER A 285 -2.28 -13.94 -21.27
CA SER A 285 -3.45 -13.09 -21.53
C SER A 285 -4.67 -13.88 -22.04
N ARG A 286 -4.47 -15.01 -22.72
CA ARG A 286 -5.55 -15.94 -23.11
C ARG A 286 -6.03 -16.81 -21.96
N ARG A 287 -5.12 -17.26 -21.08
CA ARG A 287 -5.45 -18.12 -19.92
C ARG A 287 -6.19 -17.36 -18.81
N ARG A 288 -5.89 -16.06 -18.63
CA ARG A 288 -6.59 -15.16 -17.69
C ARG A 288 -8.08 -14.97 -18.04
N ARG A 289 -8.46 -15.14 -19.31
CA ARG A 289 -9.86 -15.04 -19.75
C ARG A 289 -10.70 -16.28 -19.39
N HIS A 290 -10.06 -17.40 -19.06
CA HIS A 290 -10.72 -18.68 -18.74
C HIS A 290 -10.81 -18.99 -17.23
N LEU A 291 -10.07 -18.30 -16.37
CA LEU A 291 -10.02 -18.57 -14.92
C LEU A 291 -11.01 -17.73 -14.09
N ASN A 292 -11.78 -16.85 -14.72
CA ASN A 292 -12.76 -15.98 -14.04
C ASN A 292 -14.08 -16.68 -13.65
N GLU A 293 -14.18 -18.00 -13.79
CA GLU A 293 -15.46 -18.69 -13.57
C GLU A 293 -15.61 -19.40 -12.22
N HIS A 294 -14.56 -19.72 -11.47
CA HIS A 294 -14.70 -20.43 -10.20
C HIS A 294 -13.65 -19.98 -9.19
N VAL A 295 -14.08 -19.47 -8.03
CA VAL A 295 -13.69 -19.90 -6.67
C VAL A 295 -14.42 -19.00 -5.66
N GLY A 296 -15.11 -19.65 -4.72
CA GLY A 296 -15.75 -19.05 -3.55
C GLY A 296 -15.08 -19.51 -2.24
N ASP A 297 -15.58 -18.89 -1.18
CA ASP A 297 -15.48 -19.15 0.27
C ASP A 297 -14.13 -19.05 1.00
N GLY A 298 -14.08 -18.04 1.89
CA GLY A 298 -13.15 -17.88 2.99
C GLY A 298 -13.54 -16.68 3.88
N HIS A 299 -14.05 -16.97 5.08
CA HIS A 299 -14.35 -16.12 6.26
C HIS A 299 -14.41 -14.58 6.08
N GLU A 300 -15.64 -14.03 6.19
CA GLU A 300 -16.00 -12.62 6.03
C GLU A 300 -15.95 -11.80 7.35
N ILE A 301 -15.35 -10.60 7.31
CA ILE A 301 -15.77 -9.42 8.10
C ILE A 301 -15.96 -8.24 7.12
N TYR A 302 -16.87 -8.40 6.16
CA TYR A 302 -17.35 -7.34 5.28
C TYR A 302 -18.86 -7.53 5.11
N SER A 303 -19.67 -6.54 5.47
CA SER A 303 -21.08 -6.56 5.09
C SER A 303 -21.18 -6.03 3.65
N ARG A 304 -21.40 -6.93 2.68
CA ARG A 304 -21.66 -6.55 1.29
C ARG A 304 -23.14 -6.60 1.02
N LYS A 305 -23.74 -5.45 0.72
CA LYS A 305 -25.11 -5.38 0.22
C LYS A 305 -25.09 -4.86 -1.22
N LEU A 306 -25.60 -5.68 -2.13
CA LEU A 306 -25.84 -5.29 -3.52
C LEU A 306 -27.25 -4.70 -3.59
N ASP A 307 -27.35 -3.45 -4.05
CA ASP A 307 -28.63 -2.82 -4.33
C ASP A 307 -28.95 -2.91 -5.83
N ASP A 308 -30.23 -2.77 -6.19
CA ASP A 308 -30.78 -3.00 -7.54
C ASP A 308 -30.14 -2.12 -8.65
N GLU A 309 -29.33 -1.12 -8.29
CA GLU A 309 -28.62 -0.20 -9.20
C GLU A 309 -27.16 -0.61 -9.52
N HIS A 310 -26.73 -1.84 -9.19
CA HIS A 310 -25.32 -2.30 -9.33
C HIS A 310 -24.33 -1.54 -8.43
N THR A 311 -24.82 -0.92 -7.37
CA THR A 311 -24.02 -0.29 -6.31
C THR A 311 -23.73 -1.31 -5.21
N LEU A 312 -22.50 -1.30 -4.69
CA LEU A 312 -22.08 -2.11 -3.56
C LEU A 312 -21.78 -1.19 -2.37
N GLN A 313 -22.45 -1.40 -1.24
CA GLN A 313 -22.05 -0.79 0.02
C GLN A 313 -20.99 -1.68 0.69
N VAL A 314 -19.87 -1.08 1.05
CA VAL A 314 -18.76 -1.73 1.78
C VAL A 314 -18.57 -0.99 3.09
N GLN A 315 -18.42 -1.72 4.19
CA GLN A 315 -18.13 -1.16 5.51
C GLN A 315 -16.77 -1.69 5.98
N VAL A 316 -15.90 -0.80 6.41
CA VAL A 316 -14.59 -1.11 7.01
C VAL A 316 -14.54 -0.45 8.37
N HIS A 317 -14.27 -1.19 9.44
CA HIS A 317 -14.37 -0.70 10.81
C HIS A 317 -13.15 -1.02 11.66
N TYR A 318 -12.95 -0.20 12.70
CA TYR A 318 -12.06 -0.47 13.81
C TYR A 318 -12.85 -0.82 15.09
N VAL A 319 -12.54 -1.95 15.71
CA VAL A 319 -13.27 -2.54 16.87
C VAL A 319 -12.72 -2.04 18.21
#